data_AF-A0A7N2M5T9-F1
#
_entry.id   AF-A0A7N2M5T9-F1
#
_cell.length_a   1.000
_cell.length_b   1.000
_cell.length_c   1.000
_cell.angle_alpha   90.00
_cell.angle_beta   90.00
_cell.angle_gamma   90.00
#
_symmetry.space_group_name_H-M   'P 1'
#
loop_
_entity.id
_entity.type
_entity.pdbx_description
1 polymer ?
#
loop_
_entity_poly.entity_id
_entity_poly.type
_entity_poly.pdbx_seq_one_letter_code
_entity_poly.pdbx_strand_id
1 'polypeptide(L)'
;MRYSLLAGGKRVRPMLCIAACEVVGGTESIAMPAACAVEMIHTMSLIHDDLPCMDNDDLRRGKPTNHKVFGEDVAVLAGDALLAFAFEHIAVSTVG
;
A
#
# COMPACT_ATOMS: atom_id res chain seq x y z
N MET A 1 -2.86 -6.14 7.79
CA MET A 1 -1.94 -5.58 6.77
C MET A 1 -1.81 -6.45 5.51
N ARG A 2 -1.21 -7.66 5.58
CA ARG A 2 -0.91 -8.49 4.37
C ARG A 2 -2.15 -8.81 3.52
N TYR A 3 -3.29 -9.08 4.14
CA TYR A 3 -4.54 -9.36 3.44
C TYR A 3 -4.84 -8.31 2.37
N SER A 4 -4.94 -7.03 2.75
CA SER A 4 -5.22 -5.93 1.82
C SER A 4 -4.07 -5.67 0.86
N LEU A 5 -2.82 -5.64 1.34
CA LEU A 5 -1.64 -5.33 0.51
C LEU A 5 -1.46 -6.35 -0.62
N LEU A 6 -1.73 -7.62 -0.35
CA LEU A 6 -1.56 -8.72 -1.29
C LEU A 6 -2.88 -9.13 -1.96
N ALA A 7 -4.00 -8.42 -1.75
CA ALA A 7 -5.29 -8.67 -2.40
C ALA A 7 -5.32 -8.30 -3.91
N GLY A 8 -4.16 -8.30 -4.57
CA GLY A 8 -3.99 -7.91 -5.96
C GLY A 8 -3.96 -6.39 -6.17
N GLY A 9 -4.30 -5.96 -7.38
CA GLY A 9 -4.32 -4.56 -7.79
C GLY A 9 -3.55 -4.30 -9.06
N LYS A 10 -3.78 -3.13 -9.66
CA LYS A 10 -3.15 -2.75 -10.92
C LYS A 10 -1.68 -2.36 -10.77
N ARG A 11 -1.22 -2.12 -9.53
CA ARG A 11 0.16 -1.72 -9.19
C ARG A 11 0.68 -0.52 -10.01
N VAL A 12 -0.21 0.42 -10.35
CA VAL A 12 0.13 1.57 -11.21
C VAL A 12 1.21 2.44 -10.57
N ARG A 13 1.10 2.71 -9.27
CA ARG A 13 2.02 3.59 -8.56
C ARG A 13 3.46 3.03 -8.47
N PRO A 14 3.69 1.77 -8.06
CA PRO A 14 5.04 1.21 -8.10
C PRO A 14 5.60 1.13 -9.53
N MET A 15 4.77 0.79 -10.53
CA MET A 15 5.21 0.80 -11.93
C MET A 15 5.65 2.19 -12.41
N LEU A 16 4.91 3.25 -12.04
CA LEU A 16 5.30 4.63 -12.36
C LEU A 16 6.59 5.03 -11.64
N CYS A 17 6.78 4.62 -10.39
CA CYS A 17 7.99 4.89 -9.63
C CYS A 17 9.23 4.25 -10.29
N ILE A 18 9.13 2.99 -10.69
CA ILE A 18 10.19 2.28 -11.40
C ILE A 18 10.47 2.94 -12.76
N ALA A 19 9.43 3.17 -13.57
CA ALA A 19 9.59 3.78 -14.89
C ALA A 19 10.23 5.19 -14.81
N ALA A 20 9.87 5.99 -13.81
CA ALA A 20 10.47 7.31 -13.60
C ALA A 20 11.97 7.21 -13.27
N CYS A 21 12.38 6.21 -12.49
CA CYS A 21 13.79 5.95 -12.18
C CYS A 21 14.58 5.52 -13.44
N GLU A 22 14.02 4.62 -14.25
CA GLU A 22 14.66 4.14 -15.48
C GLU A 22 14.85 5.26 -16.50
N VAL A 23 13.88 6.16 -16.66
CA VAL A 23 13.95 7.30 -17.60
C VAL A 23 15.11 8.24 -17.29
N VAL A 24 15.53 8.34 -16.02
CA VAL A 24 16.66 9.18 -15.60
C VAL A 24 17.97 8.40 -15.47
N GLY A 25 18.02 7.16 -15.96
CA GLY A 25 19.23 6.32 -15.99
C GLY A 25 19.46 5.47 -14.73
N GLY A 26 18.48 5.40 -13.82
CA GLY A 26 18.49 4.48 -12.69
C GLY A 26 18.11 3.06 -13.09
N THR A 27 18.06 2.16 -12.11
CA THR A 27 17.66 0.76 -12.30
C THR A 27 16.45 0.42 -11.43
N GLU A 28 15.68 -0.59 -11.84
CA GLU A 28 14.54 -1.09 -11.05
C GLU A 28 14.93 -1.39 -9.60
N SER A 29 16.10 -1.99 -9.36
CA SER A 29 16.55 -2.35 -8.01
C SER A 29 16.74 -1.14 -7.10
N ILE A 30 17.18 -0.01 -7.64
CA ILE A 30 17.30 1.26 -6.91
C ILE A 30 15.92 1.82 -6.56
N ALA A 31 14.95 1.69 -7.46
CA ALA A 31 13.59 2.20 -7.25
C ALA A 31 12.72 1.30 -6.36
N MET A 32 13.06 0.01 -6.25
CA MET A 32 12.20 -0.99 -5.60
C MET A 32 11.78 -0.63 -4.17
N PRO A 33 12.66 -0.14 -3.27
CA PRO A 33 12.26 0.30 -1.94
C PRO A 33 11.17 1.39 -1.96
N ALA A 34 11.34 2.40 -2.81
CA ALA A 34 10.38 3.49 -2.97
C ALA A 34 9.07 3.00 -3.60
N ALA A 35 9.16 2.13 -4.62
CA ALA A 35 7.99 1.53 -5.27
C ALA A 35 7.13 0.73 -4.27
N CYS A 36 7.78 -0.09 -3.43
CA CYS A 36 7.11 -0.83 -2.36
C CYS A 36 6.46 0.12 -1.34
N ALA A 37 7.19 1.12 -0.84
CA ALA A 37 6.68 2.07 0.14
C ALA A 37 5.45 2.83 -0.39
N VAL A 38 5.47 3.29 -1.65
CA VAL A 38 4.32 3.97 -2.25
C VAL A 38 3.10 3.05 -2.38
N GLU A 39 3.27 1.77 -2.68
CA GLU A 39 2.15 0.82 -2.74
C GLU A 39 1.61 0.46 -1.34
N MET A 40 2.47 0.46 -0.31
CA MET A 40 2.04 0.37 1.09
C MET A 40 1.17 1.56 1.47
N ILE A 41 1.62 2.78 1.15
CA ILE A 41 0.83 4.02 1.38
C ILE A 41 -0.49 3.95 0.60
N HIS A 42 -0.46 3.54 -0.66
CA HIS A 42 -1.70 3.39 -1.42
C HIS A 42 -2.66 2.39 -0.76
N THR A 43 -2.16 1.24 -0.31
CA THR A 43 -2.99 0.21 0.31
C THR A 43 -3.56 0.70 1.64
N MET A 44 -2.78 1.44 2.45
CA MET A 44 -3.26 1.95 3.72
C MET A 44 -4.44 2.90 3.50
N SER A 45 -4.34 3.81 2.52
CA SER A 45 -5.45 4.73 2.23
C SER A 45 -6.71 3.95 1.92
N LEU A 46 -6.64 2.93 1.05
CA LEU A 46 -7.80 2.10 0.72
C LEU A 46 -8.39 1.36 1.93
N ILE A 47 -7.56 0.90 2.86
CA ILE A 47 -8.06 0.24 4.09
C ILE A 47 -8.90 1.22 4.91
N HIS A 48 -8.41 2.44 5.08
CA HIS A 48 -9.13 3.47 5.81
C HIS A 48 -10.35 3.91 5.02
N ASP A 49 -10.20 4.28 3.75
CA ASP A 49 -11.28 4.75 2.86
C ASP A 49 -12.46 3.77 2.84
N ASP A 50 -12.19 2.45 2.90
CA ASP A 50 -13.24 1.41 2.97
C ASP A 50 -14.09 1.44 4.25
N LEU A 51 -13.67 2.13 5.33
CA LEU A 51 -14.37 2.12 6.63
C LEU A 51 -15.78 2.71 6.53
N PRO A 52 -16.71 2.30 7.44
CA PRO A 52 -18.08 2.82 7.45
C PRO A 52 -18.22 4.34 7.60
N CYS A 53 -17.23 4.99 8.21
CA CYS A 53 -17.20 6.43 8.38
C CYS A 53 -16.68 7.21 7.15
N MET A 54 -16.22 6.51 6.11
CA MET A 54 -15.76 7.09 4.84
C MET A 54 -16.58 6.56 3.67
N ASP A 55 -16.03 5.68 2.83
CA ASP A 55 -16.74 5.17 1.64
C ASP A 55 -17.71 4.02 1.98
N ASN A 56 -17.53 3.37 3.13
CA ASN A 56 -18.35 2.25 3.60
C ASN A 56 -18.46 1.10 2.57
N ASP A 57 -17.33 0.77 1.94
CA ASP A 57 -17.25 -0.28 0.95
C ASP A 57 -17.23 -1.66 1.62
N ASP A 58 -18.20 -2.52 1.30
CA ASP A 58 -18.21 -3.92 1.76
C ASP A 58 -17.23 -4.82 0.97
N LEU A 59 -16.99 -4.48 -0.30
CA LEU A 59 -16.20 -5.29 -1.23
C LEU A 59 -15.19 -4.43 -1.98
N ARG A 60 -13.96 -4.95 -2.13
CA ARG A 60 -12.93 -4.39 -2.99
C ARG A 60 -12.38 -5.48 -3.91
N ARG A 61 -12.53 -5.26 -5.22
CA ARG A 61 -12.10 -6.22 -6.27
C ARG A 61 -12.69 -7.62 -6.08
N GLY A 62 -13.97 -7.67 -5.70
CA GLY A 62 -14.70 -8.91 -5.47
C GLY A 62 -14.34 -9.65 -4.18
N LYS A 63 -13.52 -9.06 -3.29
CA LYS A 63 -13.18 -9.61 -1.96
C LYS A 63 -13.73 -8.71 -0.85
N PRO A 64 -14.11 -9.26 0.32
CA PRO A 64 -14.47 -8.45 1.48
C PRO A 64 -13.38 -7.43 1.84
N THR A 65 -13.76 -6.20 2.14
CA THR A 65 -12.82 -5.17 2.60
C THR A 65 -12.25 -5.52 3.97
N ASN A 66 -11.18 -4.82 4.39
CA ASN A 66 -10.43 -5.19 5.59
C ASN A 66 -11.32 -5.23 6.84
N HIS A 67 -12.15 -4.20 7.03
CA HIS A 67 -13.04 -4.10 8.18
C HIS A 67 -14.15 -5.17 8.18
N LYS A 68 -14.57 -5.65 7.00
CA LYS A 68 -15.52 -6.78 6.90
C LYS A 68 -14.91 -8.12 7.30
N VAL A 69 -13.59 -8.28 7.15
CA VAL A 69 -12.89 -9.51 7.55
C VAL A 69 -12.45 -9.46 9.01
N PHE A 70 -11.96 -8.31 9.48
CA PHE A 70 -11.23 -8.20 10.74
C PHE A 70 -11.84 -7.24 11.77
N GLY A 71 -12.89 -6.49 11.43
CA GLY A 71 -13.44 -5.42 12.27
C GLY A 71 -12.85 -4.05 11.96
N GLU A 72 -13.59 -3.00 12.30
CA GLU A 72 -13.20 -1.60 12.05
C GLU A 72 -11.95 -1.20 12.84
N ASP A 73 -11.87 -1.61 14.09
CA ASP A 73 -10.73 -1.37 14.99
C ASP A 73 -9.42 -1.94 14.42
N VAL A 74 -9.44 -3.18 13.95
CA VAL A 74 -8.29 -3.81 13.30
C VAL A 74 -7.97 -3.17 11.95
N ALA A 75 -8.99 -2.73 11.20
CA ALA A 75 -8.79 -2.05 9.93
C ALA A 75 -8.10 -0.69 10.12
N VAL A 76 -8.53 0.11 11.10
CA VAL A 76 -7.86 1.37 11.47
C VAL A 76 -6.38 1.12 11.80
N LEU A 77 -6.10 0.19 12.73
CA LEU A 77 -4.74 -0.15 13.12
C LEU A 77 -3.90 -0.75 11.98
N ALA A 78 -4.52 -1.50 11.07
CA ALA A 78 -3.84 -2.06 9.90
C ALA A 78 -3.45 -0.97 8.89
N GLY A 79 -4.24 0.09 8.73
CA GLY A 79 -3.88 1.25 7.93
C GLY A 79 -2.75 2.05 8.59
N ASP A 80 -2.87 2.35 9.88
CA ASP A 80 -1.86 3.12 10.64
C ASP A 80 -0.49 2.42 10.62
N ALA A 81 -0.48 1.12 10.94
CA ALA A 81 0.74 0.32 10.95
C ALA A 81 1.37 0.21 9.56
N LEU A 82 0.56 0.13 8.50
CA LEU A 82 1.07 0.04 7.13
C LEU A 82 1.67 1.35 6.64
N LEU A 83 1.12 2.50 7.06
CA LEU A 83 1.72 3.81 6.82
C LEU A 83 3.08 3.92 7.50
N ALA A 84 3.16 3.59 8.80
CA ALA A 84 4.42 3.62 9.54
C ALA A 84 5.46 2.67 8.93
N PHE A 85 5.04 1.47 8.55
CA PHE A 85 5.89 0.47 7.92
C PHE A 85 6.40 0.93 6.54
N ALA A 86 5.64 1.72 5.78
CA ALA A 86 6.11 2.28 4.52
C ALA A 86 7.33 3.19 4.71
N PHE A 87 7.30 4.04 5.75
CA PHE A 87 8.42 4.92 6.09
C PHE A 87 9.63 4.15 6.64
N GLU A 88 9.39 3.17 7.50
CA GLU A 88 10.45 2.28 7.99
C GLU A 88 11.12 1.55 6.81
N HIS A 89 10.31 0.99 5.91
CA HIS A 89 10.79 0.22 4.77
C HIS A 89 11.70 1.04 3.86
N ILE A 90 11.26 2.24 3.45
CA ILE A 90 12.07 3.09 2.57
C ILE A 90 13.37 3.55 3.27
N ALA A 91 13.32 3.84 4.57
CA ALA A 91 14.49 4.27 5.33
C ALA A 91 15.56 3.18 5.48
N VAL A 92 15.14 1.93 5.69
CA VAL A 92 16.06 0.80 5.92
C VAL A 92 16.49 0.11 4.61
N SER A 93 15.65 0.14 3.58
CA SER A 93 15.87 -0.65 2.36
C SER A 93 16.48 0.15 1.21
N THR A 94 16.50 1.48 1.28
CA THR A 94 17.21 2.31 0.30
C THR A 94 18.70 2.27 0.59
N VAL A 95 19.49 1.80 -0.37
CA VAL A 95 20.95 1.83 -0.32
C VAL A 95 21.42 3.03 -1.15
N GLY A 96 22.21 3.91 -0.53
CA GLY A 96 22.79 5.10 -1.20
C GLY A 96 23.93 4.77 -2.14
#